data_AF-A0A4Y2T0J4-F1
#
_entry.id   AF-A0A4Y2T0J4-F1
#
_cell.length_a   1.000
_cell.length_b   1.000
_cell.length_c   1.000
_cell.angle_alpha   90.00
_cell.angle_beta   90.00
_cell.angle_gamma   90.00
#
_symmetry.space_group_name_H-M   'P 1'
#
loop_
_entity.id
_entity.type
_entity.pdbx_description
1 polymer ?
#
loop_
_entity_poly.entity_id
_entity_poly.type
_entity_poly.pdbx_seq_one_letter_code
_entity_poly.pdbx_strand_id
1 'polypeptide(L)'
;MMDVYAKLGISKHHTLAFNPQGNGLVERLNKTLVDSLSHLVSVKQEDWCQHVPLALIAYRSAYHRSIQETPAFLVYGRDLVMPYDLIFSEPVRSYSDSPSYAHQVVNRLQ
;
A
#
# COMPACT_ATOMS: atom_id res chain seq x y z
N MET A 1 -22.18 3.93 15.66
CA MET A 1 -21.16 3.27 14.81
C MET A 1 -21.80 2.26 13.86
N MET A 2 -22.73 1.41 14.33
CA MET A 2 -23.58 0.57 13.47
C MET A 2 -24.33 1.37 12.39
N ASP A 3 -24.86 2.55 12.73
CA ASP A 3 -25.57 3.41 11.77
C ASP A 3 -24.67 3.95 10.65
N VAL A 4 -23.37 4.12 10.92
CA VAL A 4 -22.39 4.55 9.91
C VAL A 4 -22.13 3.42 8.93
N TYR A 5 -21.98 2.18 9.44
CA TYR A 5 -21.80 1.00 8.60
C TYR A 5 -23.01 0.73 7.71
N ALA A 6 -24.23 0.84 8.27
CA ALA A 6 -25.46 0.66 7.51
C ALA A 6 -25.60 1.71 6.39
N LYS A 7 -25.29 2.98 6.67
CA LYS A 7 -25.34 4.05 5.66
C LYS A 7 -24.31 3.90 4.55
N LEU A 8 -23.14 3.33 4.85
CA LEU A 8 -22.05 3.13 3.87
C LEU A 8 -22.07 1.73 3.23
N GLY A 9 -23.01 0.86 3.60
CA GLY A 9 -23.09 -0.51 3.10
C GLY A 9 -21.93 -1.42 3.55
N ILE A 10 -21.31 -1.12 4.70
CA ILE A 10 -20.13 -1.85 5.19
C ILE A 10 -20.56 -3.05 6.05
N SER A 11 -20.12 -4.26 5.67
CA SER A 11 -20.21 -5.44 6.53
C SER A 11 -19.03 -5.49 7.49
N LYS A 12 -19.30 -5.48 8.80
CA LYS A 12 -18.26 -5.58 9.82
C LYS A 12 -17.93 -7.04 10.12
N HIS A 13 -16.67 -7.41 9.92
CA HIS A 13 -16.14 -8.70 10.33
C HIS A 13 -15.34 -8.55 11.62
N HIS A 14 -15.57 -9.47 12.57
CA HIS A 14 -14.84 -9.51 13.83
C HIS A 14 -13.81 -10.65 13.79
N THR A 15 -12.55 -10.32 14.05
CA THR A 15 -11.55 -11.33 14.36
C THR A 15 -11.73 -11.82 15.79
N LEU A 16 -11.38 -13.08 16.06
CA LEU A 16 -11.36 -13.62 17.41
C LEU A 16 -10.38 -12.81 18.28
N ALA A 17 -10.75 -12.61 19.55
CA ALA A 17 -9.85 -11.98 20.51
C ALA A 17 -8.55 -12.79 20.63
N PHE A 18 -7.41 -12.10 20.74
CA PHE A 18 -6.07 -12.70 20.82
C PHE A 18 -5.70 -13.60 19.62
N ASN A 19 -6.34 -13.43 18.46
CA ASN A 19 -5.98 -14.13 17.23
C ASN A 19 -5.42 -13.15 16.16
N PRO A 20 -4.19 -12.63 16.35
CA PRO A 20 -3.55 -11.70 15.41
C PRO A 20 -3.44 -12.26 13.99
N GLN A 21 -3.34 -13.59 13.86
CA GLN A 21 -3.30 -14.28 12.57
C GLN A 21 -4.55 -14.00 11.71
N GLY A 22 -5.70 -13.79 12.35
CA GLY A 22 -6.94 -13.43 11.67
C GLY A 22 -6.89 -12.09 10.92
N ASN A 23 -5.92 -11.23 11.23
CA ASN A 23 -5.67 -9.96 10.55
C ASN A 23 -4.20 -9.79 10.11
N GLY A 24 -3.50 -10.90 9.87
CA GLY A 24 -2.04 -10.89 9.71
C GLY A 24 -1.50 -10.05 8.55
N LEU A 25 -2.32 -9.77 7.52
CA LEU A 25 -1.93 -8.87 6.43
C LEU A 25 -1.82 -7.41 6.91
N VAL A 26 -2.80 -6.94 7.67
CA VAL A 26 -2.81 -5.58 8.23
C VAL A 26 -1.71 -5.44 9.27
N GLU A 27 -1.48 -6.48 10.09
CA GLU A 27 -0.41 -6.45 11.08
C GLU A 27 0.98 -6.38 10.45
N ARG A 28 1.23 -7.14 9.38
CA ARG A 28 2.48 -7.04 8.61
C ARG A 28 2.67 -5.65 8.02
N LEU A 29 1.61 -5.07 7.43
CA LEU A 29 1.64 -3.70 6.92
C LEU A 29 1.99 -2.70 8.03
N ASN A 30 1.30 -2.79 9.18
CA ASN A 30 1.54 -1.89 10.30
C ASN A 30 2.97 -1.99 10.79
N LYS A 31 3.54 -3.20 10.88
CA LYS A 31 4.95 -3.39 11.21
C LYS A 31 5.87 -2.68 10.22
N THR A 32 5.69 -2.89 8.92
CA THR A 32 6.50 -2.20 7.89
C THR A 32 6.38 -0.68 7.94
N LEU A 33 5.19 -0.15 8.23
CA LEU A 33 4.98 1.28 8.37
C LEU A 33 5.66 1.84 9.60
N VAL A 34 5.55 1.17 10.75
CA VAL A 34 6.23 1.56 11.99
C VAL A 34 7.75 1.52 11.81
N ASP A 35 8.27 0.47 11.17
CA ASP A 35 9.70 0.34 10.87
C ASP A 35 10.17 1.50 9.97
N SER A 36 9.41 1.83 8.92
CA SER A 36 9.73 2.95 8.01
C SER A 36 9.68 4.31 8.74
N LEU A 37 8.66 4.52 9.57
CA LEU A 37 8.51 5.75 10.36
C LEU A 37 9.64 5.88 11.37
N SER A 38 10.11 4.80 11.99
CA SER A 38 11.20 4.83 12.97
C SER A 38 12.49 5.45 12.42
N HIS A 39 12.69 5.41 11.10
CA HIS A 39 13.81 6.04 10.40
C HIS A 39 13.57 7.50 10.01
N LEU A 40 12.31 7.95 9.96
CA LEU A 40 11.92 9.30 9.52
C LEU A 40 11.66 10.25 10.69
N VAL A 41 11.17 9.72 11.82
CA VAL A 41 10.81 10.52 12.98
C VAL A 41 12.04 11.12 13.66
N SER A 42 11.85 12.30 14.25
CA SER A 42 12.84 12.89 15.15
C SER A 42 13.10 12.00 16.36
N VAL A 43 14.24 12.23 17.03
CA VAL A 43 14.61 11.51 18.26
C VAL A 43 13.52 11.60 19.35
N LYS A 44 12.76 12.71 19.37
CA LYS A 44 11.66 12.92 20.32
C LYS A 44 10.35 12.26 19.88
N GLN A 45 10.24 11.80 18.64
CA GLN A 45 9.09 11.11 18.06
C GLN A 45 7.77 11.91 18.05
N GLU A 46 7.84 13.24 18.17
CA GLU A 46 6.66 14.12 18.22
C GLU A 46 6.12 14.47 16.82
N ASP A 47 6.88 14.17 15.77
CA ASP A 47 6.64 14.58 14.38
C ASP A 47 6.16 13.45 13.47
N TRP A 48 5.87 12.26 14.01
CA TRP A 48 5.54 11.08 13.23
C TRP A 48 4.35 11.26 12.27
N CYS A 49 3.31 12.00 12.69
CA CYS A 49 2.14 12.29 11.87
C CYS A 49 2.52 12.97 10.54
N GLN A 50 3.56 13.81 10.55
CA GLN A 50 4.01 14.56 9.37
C GLN A 50 4.71 13.65 8.36
N HIS A 51 5.31 12.55 8.82
CA HIS A 51 6.05 11.60 8.00
C HIS A 51 5.20 10.44 7.46
N VAL A 52 3.96 10.27 7.95
CA VAL A 52 3.04 9.22 7.48
C VAL A 52 2.83 9.24 5.96
N PRO A 53 2.57 10.40 5.31
CA PRO A 53 2.41 10.43 3.85
C PRO A 53 3.67 9.96 3.11
N LEU A 54 4.86 10.29 3.63
CA LEU A 54 6.14 9.90 3.04
C LEU A 54 6.40 8.39 3.19
N ALA A 55 6.15 7.84 4.38
CA ALA A 55 6.25 6.40 4.60
C ALA A 55 5.27 5.62 3.71
N LEU A 56 4.04 6.13 3.54
CA LEU A 56 3.03 5.49 2.70
C LEU A 56 3.36 5.53 1.21
N ILE A 57 3.90 6.64 0.69
CA ILE A 57 4.28 6.69 -0.73
C ILE A 57 5.43 5.74 -1.01
N ALA A 58 6.44 5.69 -0.13
CA ALA A 58 7.55 4.73 -0.24
C ALA A 58 7.05 3.27 -0.21
N TYR A 59 6.12 2.95 0.69
CA TYR A 59 5.53 1.61 0.76
C TYR A 59 4.76 1.24 -0.51
N ARG A 60 4.00 2.20 -1.07
CA ARG A 60 3.14 1.99 -2.25
C ARG A 60 3.93 1.91 -3.57
N SER A 61 5.05 2.60 -3.67
CA SER A 61 5.92 2.58 -4.88
C SER A 61 6.97 1.47 -4.83
N ALA A 62 7.27 0.91 -3.66
CA ALA A 62 8.21 -0.21 -3.54
C ALA A 62 7.65 -1.51 -4.13
N TYR A 63 8.53 -2.30 -4.76
CA TYR A 63 8.19 -3.63 -5.25
C TYR A 63 8.02 -4.62 -4.09
N HIS A 64 6.89 -5.33 -4.05
CA HIS A 64 6.60 -6.30 -3.01
C HIS A 64 6.71 -7.72 -3.56
N ARG A 65 7.65 -8.50 -3.01
CA ARG A 65 7.92 -9.87 -3.48
C ARG A 65 6.71 -10.81 -3.40
N SER A 66 5.83 -10.64 -2.42
CA SER A 66 4.65 -11.50 -2.24
C SER A 66 3.60 -11.33 -3.35
N ILE A 67 3.43 -10.11 -3.85
CA ILE A 67 2.49 -9.79 -4.95
C ILE A 67 3.18 -9.67 -6.31
N GLN A 68 4.52 -9.72 -6.31
CA GLN A 68 5.38 -9.55 -7.47
C GLN A 68 5.08 -8.28 -8.27
N GLU A 69 4.73 -7.21 -7.55
CA GLU A 69 4.36 -5.92 -8.14
C GLU A 69 4.42 -4.81 -7.08
N THR A 70 4.30 -3.55 -7.49
CA THR A 70 4.09 -2.43 -6.56
C THR A 70 2.60 -2.32 -6.18
N PRO A 71 2.25 -2.02 -4.92
CA PRO A 71 0.85 -1.82 -4.53
C PRO A 71 0.16 -0.72 -5.33
N ALA A 72 0.87 0.38 -5.66
CA ALA A 72 0.30 1.46 -6.44
C ALA A 72 -0.08 1.01 -7.85
N PHE A 73 0.74 0.19 -8.51
CA PHE A 73 0.43 -0.32 -9.83
C PHE A 73 -0.83 -1.17 -9.82
N LEU A 74 -1.01 -2.04 -8.81
CA LEU A 74 -2.22 -2.88 -8.71
C LEU A 74 -3.50 -2.07 -8.53
N VAL A 75 -3.43 -0.93 -7.85
CA VAL A 75 -4.60 -0.07 -7.60
C VAL A 75 -4.91 0.85 -8.79
N TYR A 76 -3.88 1.45 -9.39
CA TYR A 76 -4.05 2.50 -10.40
C TYR A 76 -3.80 2.03 -11.83
N GLY A 77 -3.26 0.82 -12.03
CA GLY A 77 -2.84 0.33 -13.35
C GLY A 77 -1.69 1.13 -13.96
N ARG A 78 -0.88 1.82 -13.16
CA ARG A 78 0.30 2.57 -13.61
C ARG A 78 1.23 2.80 -12.45
N ASP A 79 2.51 2.99 -12.74
CA ASP A 79 3.46 3.42 -11.72
C ASP A 79 3.18 4.87 -11.31
N LEU A 80 3.54 5.19 -10.06
CA LEU A 80 3.44 6.55 -9.55
C LEU A 80 4.55 7.39 -10.16
N VAL A 81 4.23 8.65 -10.48
CA VAL A 81 5.26 9.62 -10.91
C VAL A 81 5.99 10.11 -9.67
N MET A 82 7.24 9.71 -9.51
CA MET A 82 8.11 10.14 -8.42
C MET A 82 8.97 11.32 -8.88
N PRO A 83 9.52 12.12 -7.93
CA PRO A 83 10.39 13.24 -8.29
C PRO A 83 11.59 12.86 -9.16
N TYR A 84 12.12 11.63 -9.00
CA TYR A 84 13.24 11.17 -9.82
C TYR A 84 12.82 10.92 -11.28
N ASP A 85 11.61 10.41 -11.53
CA ASP A 85 11.09 10.19 -12.89
C ASP A 85 11.01 11.51 -13.66
N LEU A 86 10.68 12.62 -12.96
CA LEU A 86 10.64 13.96 -13.54
C LEU A 86 12.03 14.49 -13.90
N ILE A 87 13.04 14.19 -13.07
CA ILE A 87 14.42 14.63 -13.30
C ILE A 87 15.05 13.87 -14.47
N PHE A 88 14.82 12.56 -14.53
CA PHE A 88 15.44 11.69 -15.53
C PHE A 88 14.55 11.46 -16.77
N SER A 89 13.33 11.99 -16.78
CA SER A 89 12.33 11.80 -17.84
C SER A 89 12.10 10.31 -18.15
N GLU A 90 12.03 9.48 -17.11
CA GLU A 90 11.82 8.05 -17.29
C GLU A 90 10.39 7.76 -17.77
N PRO A 91 10.22 6.80 -18.70
CA PRO A 91 8.89 6.39 -19.13
C PRO A 91 8.16 5.71 -17.97
N VAL A 92 7.01 6.27 -17.59
CA VAL A 92 6.16 5.71 -16.54
C VAL A 92 5.33 4.58 -17.14
N ARG A 93 5.52 3.36 -16.62
CA ARG A 93 4.80 2.17 -17.06
C ARG A 93 3.30 2.33 -16.80
N SER A 94 2.49 2.03 -17.80
CA SER A 94 1.03 1.95 -17.67
C SER A 94 0.48 0.62 -18.18
N TYR A 95 -0.64 0.23 -17.60
CA TYR A 95 -1.45 -0.89 -18.02
C TYR A 95 -1.87 -0.79 -19.50
N SER A 96 -2.16 0.42 -19.98
CA SER A 96 -2.53 0.67 -21.38
C SER A 96 -1.48 0.23 -22.39
N ASP A 97 -0.23 0.13 -21.95
CA ASP A 97 0.92 -0.15 -22.82
C ASP A 97 1.04 -1.65 -23.14
N SER A 98 0.36 -2.51 -22.37
CA SER A 98 0.37 -3.97 -22.56
C SER A 98 -1.03 -4.59 -22.37
N PRO A 99 -1.73 -4.95 -23.46
CA PRO A 99 -3.07 -5.54 -23.42
C PRO A 99 -3.16 -6.86 -22.61
N SER A 100 -2.04 -7.56 -22.46
CA SER A 100 -1.95 -8.86 -21.78
C SER A 100 -1.79 -8.72 -20.26
N TYR A 101 -1.40 -7.56 -19.75
CA TYR A 101 -0.95 -7.44 -18.37
C TYR A 101 -2.06 -7.69 -17.32
N ALA A 102 -3.36 -7.42 -17.58
CA ALA A 102 -4.41 -7.67 -16.57
C ALA A 102 -4.67 -9.14 -16.48
N HIS A 103 -4.68 -9.83 -17.61
CA HIS A 103 -4.77 -11.27 -17.63
C HIS A 103 -3.61 -11.88 -16.83
N GLN A 104 -2.39 -11.33 -16.97
CA GLN A 104 -1.24 -11.77 -16.17
C GLN A 104 -1.38 -11.45 -14.68
N VAL A 105 -1.88 -10.26 -14.29
CA VAL A 105 -2.11 -9.91 -12.87
C VAL A 105 -3.19 -10.78 -12.24
N VAL A 106 -4.31 -10.97 -12.93
CA VAL A 106 -5.41 -11.83 -12.46
C VAL A 106 -4.90 -13.26 -12.26
N ASN A 107 -4.14 -13.79 -13.21
CA ASN A 107 -3.56 -15.14 -13.10
C ASN A 107 -2.48 -15.25 -12.01
N ARG A 108 -1.81 -14.16 -11.63
CA ARG A 108 -0.79 -14.16 -10.56
C ARG A 108 -1.37 -14.05 -9.15
N LEU A 109 -2.56 -13.47 -9.01
CA LEU A 109 -3.19 -13.18 -7.71
C LEU A 109 -4.29 -14.19 -7.32
N GLN A 110 -4.63 -15.12 -8.22
CA GLN A 110 -5.49 -16.28 -7.95
C GLN A 110 -4.68 -17.48 -7.47
#